data_AF-A0A2S9GKV5-F1
#
_entry.id   AF-A0A2S9GKV5-F1
#
_cell.length_a   1.000
_cell.length_b   1.000
_cell.length_c   1.000
_cell.angle_alpha   90.00
_cell.angle_beta   90.00
_cell.angle_gamma   90.00
#
_symmetry.space_group_name_H-M   'P 1'
#
loop_
_entity.id
_entity.type
_entity.pdbx_description
1 polymer ?
#
loop_
_entity_poly.entity_id
_entity_poly.type
_entity_poly.pdbx_seq_one_letter_code
_entity_poly.pdbx_strand_id
1 'polypeptide(L)'
;IHHGREYQVMTNSPIFDKQLAITEYWNQIGGTVMLPGTNRAADRFVRASFYINAVPKTADPLEAVAVVLGVVRNASVPYGIT
;
A
#
# COMPACT_ATOMS: atom_id res chain seq x y z
N ILE A 1 -8.52 -15.85 11.08
CA ILE A 1 -7.16 -15.38 11.39
C ILE A 1 -6.40 -15.40 10.09
N HIS A 2 -5.78 -14.28 9.72
CA HIS A 2 -4.89 -14.19 8.56
C HIS A 2 -3.46 -14.23 9.08
N HIS A 3 -2.69 -15.22 8.67
CA HIS A 3 -1.31 -15.40 9.09
C HIS A 3 -0.47 -15.90 7.92
N GLY A 4 0.59 -15.16 7.61
CA GLY A 4 1.41 -15.37 6.43
C GLY A 4 2.31 -14.17 6.16
N ARG A 5 3.43 -14.38 5.48
CA ARG A 5 4.37 -13.29 5.12
C ARG A 5 3.85 -12.43 3.98
N GLU A 6 2.87 -12.93 3.25
CA GLU A 6 2.15 -12.24 2.19
C GLU A 6 1.30 -11.07 2.71
N TYR A 7 0.91 -11.08 3.98
CA TYR A 7 0.09 -10.03 4.59
C TYR A 7 0.94 -8.86 5.09
N GLN A 8 1.56 -8.14 4.16
CA GLN A 8 2.54 -7.06 4.43
C GLN A 8 1.90 -5.69 4.72
N VAL A 9 0.67 -5.47 4.26
CA VAL A 9 -0.02 -4.18 4.35
C VAL A 9 -1.36 -4.40 5.03
N MET A 10 -1.78 -3.43 5.84
CA MET A 10 -3.11 -3.39 6.46
C MET A 10 -3.54 -1.93 6.62
N THR A 11 -4.84 -1.65 6.42
CA THR A 11 -5.44 -0.36 6.77
C THR A 11 -6.58 -0.55 7.77
N ASN A 12 -7.16 0.56 8.24
CA ASN A 12 -8.14 0.56 9.32
C ASN A 12 -9.55 0.11 8.90
N SER A 13 -9.87 0.05 7.62
CA SER A 13 -11.20 -0.33 7.10
C SER A 13 -11.13 -0.65 5.60
N PRO A 14 -11.96 -1.56 5.06
CA PRO A 14 -12.90 -2.46 5.74
C PRO A 14 -12.18 -3.60 6.50
N ILE A 15 -12.88 -4.66 6.90
CA ILE A 15 -12.22 -5.89 7.41
C ILE A 15 -11.20 -6.42 6.41
N PHE A 16 -10.18 -7.11 6.90
CA PHE A 16 -9.01 -7.47 6.10
C PHE A 16 -9.35 -8.33 4.87
N ASP A 17 -10.28 -9.29 4.95
CA ASP A 17 -10.75 -10.05 3.78
C ASP A 17 -11.23 -9.17 2.63
N LYS A 18 -11.96 -8.09 2.97
CA LYS A 18 -12.44 -7.13 1.96
C LYS A 18 -11.31 -6.26 1.42
N GLN A 19 -10.30 -5.96 2.23
CA GLN A 19 -9.10 -5.25 1.76
C GLN A 19 -8.35 -6.08 0.70
N LEU A 20 -8.17 -7.38 0.96
CA LEU A 20 -7.52 -8.31 0.02
C LEU A 20 -8.23 -8.36 -1.34
N ALA A 21 -9.57 -8.46 -1.33
CA ALA A 21 -10.38 -8.47 -2.54
C ALA A 21 -10.28 -7.16 -3.36
N ILE A 22 -10.14 -6.01 -2.69
CA ILE A 22 -9.97 -4.72 -3.37
C ILE A 22 -8.64 -4.70 -4.14
N THR A 23 -7.55 -5.17 -3.54
CA THR A 23 -6.25 -5.20 -4.22
C THR A 23 -6.24 -6.16 -5.40
N GLU A 24 -6.97 -7.28 -5.33
CA GLU A 24 -7.10 -8.21 -6.46
C GLU A 24 -7.67 -7.54 -7.72
N TYR A 25 -8.71 -6.70 -7.58
CA TYR A 25 -9.24 -5.91 -8.69
C TYR A 25 -8.19 -4.96 -9.29
N TRP A 26 -7.48 -4.21 -8.43
CA TRP A 26 -6.49 -3.22 -8.89
C TRP A 26 -5.24 -3.85 -9.52
N ASN A 27 -4.88 -5.08 -9.13
CA ASN A 27 -3.79 -5.83 -9.76
C ASN A 27 -4.08 -6.11 -11.24
N GLN A 28 -5.33 -6.23 -11.66
CA GLN A 28 -5.70 -6.46 -13.06
C GLN A 28 -5.48 -5.22 -13.95
N ILE A 29 -5.57 -4.02 -13.38
CA ILE A 29 -5.35 -2.77 -14.12
C ILE A 29 -3.84 -2.52 -14.33
N GLY A 30 -3.02 -2.93 -13.36
CA GLY A 30 -1.59 -2.66 -13.31
C GLY A 30 -1.30 -1.29 -12.71
N GLY A 31 -0.59 -1.26 -11.58
CA GLY A 31 -0.35 -0.02 -10.81
C GLY A 31 0.54 1.02 -11.50
N THR A 32 1.19 0.69 -12.63
CA THR A 32 1.87 1.66 -13.49
C THR A 32 0.92 2.35 -14.48
N VAL A 33 -0.27 1.78 -14.72
CA VAL A 33 -1.30 2.35 -15.59
C VAL A 33 -2.17 3.31 -14.78
N MET A 34 -2.70 2.87 -13.64
CA MET A 34 -3.53 3.69 -12.76
C MET A 34 -3.50 3.19 -11.32
N LEU A 35 -3.55 4.13 -10.36
CA LEU A 35 -3.76 3.86 -8.95
C LEU A 35 -4.79 4.81 -8.35
N PRO A 36 -5.59 4.35 -7.38
CA PRO A 36 -6.57 5.20 -6.72
C PRO A 36 -5.88 6.24 -5.81
N GLY A 37 -6.23 7.52 -6.02
CA GLY A 37 -5.53 8.67 -5.44
C GLY A 37 -6.19 9.32 -4.22
N THR A 38 -7.33 8.83 -3.74
CA THR A 38 -8.01 9.48 -2.60
C THR A 38 -7.38 9.09 -1.26
N ASN A 39 -7.92 9.65 -0.17
CA ASN A 39 -7.51 9.35 1.20
C ASN A 39 -8.23 8.13 1.81
N ARG A 40 -9.14 7.49 1.06
CA ARG A 40 -9.88 6.32 1.52
C ARG A 40 -8.92 5.20 1.93
N ALA A 41 -9.28 4.44 2.95
CA ALA A 41 -8.47 3.33 3.44
C ALA A 41 -8.22 2.25 2.37
N ALA A 42 -9.21 1.99 1.50
CA ALA A 42 -9.06 1.12 0.32
C ALA A 42 -7.99 1.63 -0.64
N ASP A 43 -8.03 2.91 -1.01
CA ASP A 43 -7.08 3.53 -1.93
C ASP A 43 -5.65 3.48 -1.38
N ARG A 44 -5.49 3.83 -0.10
CA ARG A 44 -4.20 3.72 0.61
C ARG A 44 -3.67 2.29 0.65
N PHE A 45 -4.56 1.31 0.87
CA PHE A 45 -4.20 -0.11 0.88
C PHE A 45 -3.65 -0.55 -0.48
N VAL A 46 -4.32 -0.17 -1.58
CA VAL A 46 -3.88 -0.48 -2.95
C VAL A 46 -2.53 0.17 -3.25
N ARG A 47 -2.37 1.47 -2.97
CA ARG A 47 -1.10 2.18 -3.23
C ARG A 47 0.06 1.56 -2.45
N ALA A 48 -0.11 1.33 -1.14
CA ALA A 48 0.92 0.73 -0.31
C ALA A 48 1.27 -0.70 -0.77
N SER A 49 0.26 -1.52 -1.10
CA SER A 49 0.45 -2.90 -1.57
C SER A 49 1.21 -2.97 -2.89
N PHE A 50 0.94 -2.02 -3.79
CA PHE A 50 1.67 -1.91 -5.04
C PHE A 50 3.11 -1.40 -4.81
N TYR A 51 3.27 -0.23 -4.18
CA TYR A 51 4.58 0.41 -4.08
C TYR A 51 5.57 -0.38 -3.24
N ILE A 52 5.15 -1.03 -2.14
CA ILE A 52 6.08 -1.82 -1.32
C ILE A 52 6.74 -2.95 -2.13
N ASN A 53 6.10 -3.41 -3.21
CA ASN A 53 6.61 -4.45 -4.11
C ASN A 53 7.31 -3.90 -5.36
N ALA A 54 6.95 -2.69 -5.80
CA ALA A 54 7.52 -2.05 -6.99
C ALA A 54 8.83 -1.30 -6.73
N VAL A 55 9.08 -0.85 -5.49
CA VAL A 55 10.31 -0.17 -5.11
C VAL A 55 11.54 -1.11 -5.06
N PRO A 56 12.77 -0.58 -5.18
CA PRO A 56 13.99 -1.38 -5.08
C PRO A 56 14.06 -2.22 -3.79
N LYS A 57 14.57 -3.44 -3.92
CA LYS A 57 14.86 -4.32 -2.79
C LYS A 57 16.35 -4.25 -2.52
N THR A 58 16.70 -3.74 -1.34
CA THR A 58 18.08 -3.49 -0.94
C THR A 58 18.32 -4.05 0.45
N ALA A 59 19.55 -4.51 0.68
CA ALA A 59 20.03 -4.93 2.00
C ALA A 59 20.71 -3.78 2.76
N ASP A 60 20.95 -2.63 2.11
CA ASP A 60 21.46 -1.42 2.76
C ASP A 60 20.38 -0.82 3.66
N PRO A 61 20.59 -0.75 4.99
CA PRO A 61 19.60 -0.22 5.91
C PRO A 61 19.21 1.23 5.63
N LEU A 62 20.14 2.08 5.17
CA LEU A 62 19.85 3.50 4.91
C LEU A 62 18.93 3.67 3.71
N GLU A 63 19.23 2.95 2.63
CA GLU A 63 18.41 2.95 1.43
C GLU A 63 17.03 2.31 1.71
N ALA A 64 16.99 1.19 2.44
CA ALA A 64 15.74 0.53 2.82
C ALA A 64 14.81 1.44 3.63
N VAL A 65 15.36 2.19 4.59
CA VAL A 65 14.58 3.18 5.37
C VAL A 65 14.05 4.28 4.46
N ALA A 66 14.85 4.82 3.55
CA ALA A 66 14.42 5.87 2.62
C ALA A 66 13.27 5.39 1.72
N VAL A 67 13.39 4.18 1.18
CA VAL A 67 12.38 3.54 0.32
C VAL A 67 11.07 3.34 1.08
N VAL A 68 11.11 2.68 2.25
CA VAL A 68 9.90 2.38 3.04
C VAL A 68 9.21 3.67 3.49
N LEU A 69 9.98 4.68 3.91
CA LEU A 69 9.43 5.96 4.31
C LEU A 69 8.75 6.70 3.14
N GLY A 70 9.25 6.55 1.92
CA GLY A 70 8.60 7.05 0.71
C GLY A 70 7.21 6.43 0.50
N VAL A 71 7.09 5.10 0.65
CA VAL A 71 5.81 4.38 0.56
C VAL A 71 4.83 4.85 1.64
N VAL A 72 5.30 4.97 2.88
CA VAL A 72 4.46 5.45 4.00
C VAL A 72 3.95 6.87 3.73
N ARG A 73 4.82 7.79 3.31
CA ARG A 73 4.43 9.17 2.97
C ARG A 73 3.40 9.24 1.84
N ASN A 74 3.51 8.35 0.84
CA ASN A 74 2.51 8.26 -0.22
C ASN A 74 1.13 7.78 0.28
N ALA A 75 1.11 6.89 1.27
CA ALA A 75 -0.12 6.41 1.91
C ALA A 75 -0.63 7.32 3.04
N SER A 76 0.12 8.37 3.41
CA SER A 76 -0.33 9.34 4.42
C SER A 76 -1.48 10.21 3.91
N VAL A 77 -2.30 10.68 4.84
CA VAL A 77 -3.34 11.67 4.58
C VAL A 77 -2.74 13.06 4.79
N PRO A 78 -2.91 14.02 3.86
CA PRO A 78 -2.46 15.39 4.05
C PRO A 78 -3.00 16.00 5.34
N TYR A 79 -2.19 16.82 5.99
CA TYR A 79 -2.57 17.46 7.25
C TYR A 79 -3.69 18.48 7.02
N GLY A 80 -4.69 18.48 7.90
CA GLY A 80 -5.77 19.48 7.91
C GLY A 80 -6.93 19.20 6.95
N ILE A 81 -6.97 18.03 6.31
CA ILE A 81 -8.14 17.59 5.51
C ILE A 81 -8.76 16.33 6.11
N THR A 82 -10.09 16.31 6.16
CA THR A 82 -10.93 15.15 6.56
C THR A 82 -11.66 14.59 5.36
#